data_AF-A0A6A5ZT02-F1
#
_entry.id   AF-A0A6A5ZT02-F1
#
_cell.length_a   1.000
_cell.length_b   1.000
_cell.length_c   1.000
_cell.angle_alpha   90.00
_cell.angle_beta   90.00
_cell.angle_gamma   90.00
#
_symmetry.space_group_name_H-M   'P 1'
#
loop_
_entity.id
_entity.type
_entity.pdbx_description
1 polymer ?
#
loop_
_entity_poly.entity_id
_entity_poly.type
_entity_poly.pdbx_seq_one_letter_code
_entity_poly.pdbx_strand_id
1 'polypeptide(L)'
;MLKVINRPSYRSILALYLFSQIPIPVGLSEDEELDGISGIVCLQTALLHIQQLRGRKKNRTAGSAPPAHLTQAFLDLENRAYWAAVVWDTSNAMMLNLRTTLTSGLRGACAEPAWRLTSGFLVGSFQPKVEQWLKDGVEITDQVASEIIAAAGVSKIYIWKNIASIKEAMREGLDEDTVLPVWGNVLAALDIYKTSFTPLLNACERKLHFLSQVNRLNWYQVSLHYHLGILVLVEALEAAQRIDLLPDISEQAQDSEQESFNVLKFGLDNAYTLYGPGQGPPATSPNLGNAVDPSRQQFAISLVSIDPNPRYVADAVLLMDKTVGRQYKEGNIKVETYSYLASILRSALETLPQSSKYVQAARHRLKDTNTISSP
;
A
#
# COMPACT_ATOMS: atom_id res chain seq x y z
N MET A 1 -12.90 -28.41 1.12
CA MET A 1 -12.31 -27.11 0.72
C MET A 1 -10.85 -26.99 1.19
N LEU A 2 -10.54 -27.28 2.47
CA LEU A 2 -9.17 -27.28 3.04
C LEU A 2 -8.11 -28.06 2.24
N LYS A 3 -8.43 -29.27 1.72
CA LYS A 3 -7.47 -30.07 0.93
C LYS A 3 -6.98 -29.40 -0.36
N VAL A 4 -7.81 -28.54 -0.97
CA VAL A 4 -7.48 -27.84 -2.22
C VAL A 4 -6.56 -26.64 -1.94
N ILE A 5 -6.76 -25.97 -0.81
CA ILE A 5 -5.92 -24.86 -0.35
C ILE A 5 -4.49 -25.35 -0.07
N ASN A 6 -4.32 -26.58 0.43
CA ASN A 6 -3.01 -27.18 0.70
C ASN A 6 -2.21 -27.57 -0.57
N ARG A 7 -2.80 -27.46 -1.77
CA ARG A 7 -2.11 -27.80 -3.02
C ARG A 7 -1.53 -26.53 -3.68
N PRO A 8 -0.20 -26.45 -3.86
CA PRO A 8 0.43 -25.31 -4.53
C PRO A 8 -0.15 -25.07 -5.92
N SER A 9 -0.86 -23.96 -6.07
CA SER A 9 -1.50 -23.51 -7.31
C SER A 9 -1.81 -22.01 -7.24
N TYR A 10 -1.85 -21.30 -8.36
CA TYR A 10 -2.20 -19.87 -8.39
C TYR A 10 -3.58 -19.59 -7.76
N ARG A 11 -4.53 -20.53 -7.86
CA ARG A 11 -5.84 -20.45 -7.20
C ARG A 11 -5.73 -20.55 -5.67
N SER A 12 -4.92 -21.50 -5.16
CA SER A 12 -4.67 -21.61 -3.71
C SER A 12 -3.99 -20.36 -3.16
N ILE A 13 -3.04 -19.78 -3.90
CA ILE A 13 -2.32 -18.56 -3.52
C ILE A 13 -3.30 -17.39 -3.40
N LEU A 14 -4.15 -17.17 -4.41
CA LEU A 14 -5.14 -16.11 -4.37
C LEU A 14 -6.14 -16.31 -3.21
N ALA A 15 -6.63 -17.53 -3.01
CA ALA A 15 -7.56 -17.83 -1.92
C ALA A 15 -6.91 -17.55 -0.55
N LEU A 16 -5.69 -18.06 -0.31
CA LEU A 16 -4.94 -17.81 0.93
C LEU A 16 -4.67 -16.32 1.15
N TYR A 17 -4.30 -15.59 0.10
CA TYR A 17 -4.13 -14.15 0.17
C TYR A 17 -5.45 -13.45 0.56
N LEU A 18 -6.56 -13.75 -0.11
CA LEU A 18 -7.85 -13.16 0.24
C LEU A 18 -8.24 -13.45 1.70
N PHE A 19 -8.06 -14.69 2.17
CA PHE A 19 -8.27 -15.04 3.59
C PHE A 19 -7.34 -14.26 4.54
N SER A 20 -6.09 -14.01 4.14
CA SER A 20 -5.16 -13.21 4.94
C SER A 20 -5.57 -11.74 5.10
N GLN A 21 -6.39 -11.22 4.18
CA GLN A 21 -6.87 -9.84 4.19
C GLN A 21 -8.22 -9.69 4.90
N ILE A 22 -8.87 -10.78 5.33
CA ILE A 22 -10.14 -10.70 6.04
C ILE A 22 -9.88 -10.14 7.45
N PRO A 23 -10.52 -9.00 7.82
CA PRO A 23 -10.37 -8.47 9.16
C PRO A 23 -10.94 -9.42 10.22
N ILE A 24 -10.26 -9.53 11.35
CA ILE A 24 -10.75 -10.28 12.51
C ILE A 24 -12.03 -9.61 13.03
N PRO A 25 -13.17 -10.30 13.09
CA PRO A 25 -14.41 -9.70 13.55
C PRO A 25 -14.40 -9.38 15.05
N VAL A 26 -15.13 -8.34 15.45
CA VAL A 26 -15.39 -8.02 16.86
C VAL A 26 -16.24 -9.12 17.49
N GLY A 27 -15.96 -9.45 18.75
CA GLY A 27 -16.76 -10.40 19.54
C GLY A 27 -16.26 -11.84 19.52
N LEU A 28 -15.18 -12.13 18.77
CA LEU A 28 -14.45 -13.40 18.92
C LEU A 28 -13.71 -13.45 20.26
N SER A 29 -13.76 -14.61 20.90
CA SER A 29 -12.94 -14.90 22.08
C SER A 29 -11.48 -15.13 21.68
N GLU A 30 -10.54 -14.91 22.60
CA GLU A 30 -9.11 -15.22 22.34
C GLU A 30 -8.91 -16.71 22.03
N ASP A 31 -9.66 -17.60 22.67
CA ASP A 31 -9.60 -19.04 22.41
C ASP A 31 -10.03 -19.38 20.98
N GLU A 32 -11.10 -18.76 20.48
CA GLU A 32 -11.58 -18.95 19.10
C GLU A 32 -10.61 -18.38 18.07
N GLU A 33 -9.95 -17.26 18.38
CA GLU A 33 -8.89 -16.70 17.52
C GLU A 33 -7.65 -17.62 17.46
N LEU A 34 -7.34 -18.33 18.54
CA LEU A 34 -6.21 -19.25 18.63
C LEU A 34 -6.48 -20.65 18.05
N ASP A 35 -7.73 -21.11 18.02
CA ASP A 35 -8.13 -22.40 17.43
C ASP A 35 -7.99 -22.44 15.89
N GLY A 36 -7.95 -21.26 15.25
CA GLY A 36 -7.92 -21.10 13.80
C GLY A 36 -6.54 -20.94 13.15
N ILE A 37 -6.53 -20.89 11.81
CA ILE A 37 -5.36 -20.47 11.03
C ILE A 37 -5.41 -18.94 10.89
N SER A 38 -4.42 -18.26 11.46
CA SER A 38 -4.34 -16.80 11.37
C SER A 38 -4.09 -16.31 9.95
N GLY A 39 -4.50 -15.07 9.66
CA GLY A 39 -4.26 -14.44 8.36
C GLY A 39 -2.78 -14.38 7.97
N ILE A 40 -1.87 -14.20 8.95
CA ILE A 40 -0.42 -14.21 8.72
C ILE A 40 0.04 -15.59 8.23
N VAL A 41 -0.45 -16.68 8.84
CA VAL A 41 -0.10 -18.05 8.41
C VAL A 41 -0.66 -18.33 7.01
N CYS A 42 -1.86 -17.84 6.69
CA CYS A 42 -2.41 -17.92 5.34
C CYS A 42 -1.48 -17.24 4.32
N LEU A 43 -1.01 -16.02 4.60
CA LEU A 43 -0.11 -15.31 3.69
C LEU A 43 1.24 -16.04 3.55
N GLN A 44 1.86 -16.47 4.66
CA GLN A 44 3.13 -17.20 4.61
C GLN A 44 3.01 -18.48 3.76
N THR A 45 1.89 -19.19 3.89
CA THR A 45 1.58 -20.37 3.07
C THR A 45 1.44 -19.99 1.58
N ALA A 46 0.79 -18.85 1.27
CA ALA A 46 0.67 -18.34 -0.10
C ALA A 46 2.05 -18.01 -0.71
N LEU A 47 2.94 -17.36 0.05
CA LEU A 47 4.30 -17.04 -0.37
C LEU A 47 5.13 -18.30 -0.63
N LEU A 48 5.02 -19.30 0.25
CA LEU A 48 5.67 -20.61 0.06
C LEU A 48 5.17 -21.31 -1.21
N HIS A 49 3.87 -21.28 -1.47
CA HIS A 49 3.31 -21.85 -2.71
C HIS A 49 3.86 -21.17 -3.96
N ILE A 50 4.04 -19.85 -3.94
CA ILE A 50 4.67 -19.11 -5.05
C ILE A 50 6.12 -19.55 -5.26
N GLN A 51 6.91 -19.65 -4.18
CA GLN A 51 8.29 -20.12 -4.28
C GLN A 51 8.38 -21.53 -4.88
N GLN A 52 7.53 -22.45 -4.44
CA GLN A 52 7.48 -23.82 -4.96
C GLN A 52 7.10 -23.87 -6.44
N LEU A 53 6.12 -23.08 -6.88
CA LEU A 53 5.71 -23.03 -8.28
C LEU A 53 6.85 -22.51 -9.18
N ARG A 54 7.57 -21.47 -8.76
CA ARG A 54 8.73 -20.95 -9.51
C ARG A 54 9.93 -21.89 -9.49
N GLY A 55 10.22 -22.52 -8.35
CA GLY A 55 11.31 -23.50 -8.22
C GLY A 55 11.12 -24.72 -9.11
N ARG A 56 9.88 -25.24 -9.23
CA ARG A 56 9.55 -26.35 -10.13
C ARG A 56 9.83 -26.03 -11.59
N LYS A 57 9.66 -24.78 -12.03
CA LYS A 57 9.97 -24.36 -13.41
C LYS A 57 11.48 -24.43 -13.70
N LYS A 58 12.31 -23.90 -12.79
CA LYS A 58 13.78 -23.90 -12.92
C LYS A 58 14.35 -25.33 -13.02
N ASN A 59 13.77 -26.27 -12.26
CA ASN A 59 14.18 -27.68 -12.30
C ASN A 59 13.71 -28.41 -13.57
N ARG A 60 12.58 -28.02 -14.17
CA ARG A 60 12.10 -28.59 -15.44
C ARG A 60 12.92 -28.13 -16.65
N THR A 61 13.40 -26.89 -16.63
CA THR A 61 14.26 -26.32 -17.70
C THR A 61 15.69 -26.84 -17.68
N ALA A 62 16.14 -27.44 -16.58
CA ALA A 62 17.51 -27.94 -16.41
C ALA A 62 17.73 -29.40 -16.87
N GLY A 63 16.66 -30.14 -17.23
CA GLY A 63 16.76 -31.56 -17.58
C GLY A 63 15.70 -32.11 -18.55
N SER A 64 14.74 -31.30 -19.00
CA SER A 64 13.79 -31.71 -20.04
C SER A 64 13.55 -30.56 -21.01
N ALA A 65 13.37 -30.87 -22.30
CA ALA A 65 12.98 -29.88 -23.30
C ALA A 65 11.81 -29.01 -22.76
N PRO A 66 11.85 -27.68 -22.97
CA PRO A 66 10.79 -26.81 -22.47
C PRO A 66 9.44 -27.34 -22.98
N PRO A 67 8.41 -27.44 -22.12
CA PRO A 67 7.10 -27.88 -22.57
C PRO A 67 6.66 -26.96 -23.72
N ALA A 68 6.34 -27.55 -24.86
CA ALA A 68 6.29 -26.91 -26.16
C ALA A 68 5.28 -25.73 -26.32
N HIS A 69 4.52 -25.36 -25.29
CA HIS A 69 3.50 -24.29 -25.39
C HIS A 69 3.30 -23.51 -24.08
N LEU A 70 4.34 -22.90 -23.51
CA LEU A 70 4.12 -21.79 -22.57
C LEU A 70 3.85 -20.52 -23.39
N THR A 71 2.60 -20.06 -23.40
CA THR A 71 2.23 -18.81 -24.08
C THR A 71 2.84 -17.62 -23.36
N GLN A 72 3.13 -16.53 -24.09
CA GLN A 72 3.58 -15.28 -23.48
C GLN A 72 2.62 -14.80 -22.39
N ALA A 73 1.31 -14.95 -22.62
CA ALA A 73 0.27 -14.62 -21.65
C ALA A 73 0.40 -15.39 -20.32
N PHE A 74 0.81 -16.65 -20.35
CA PHE A 74 1.06 -17.42 -19.13
C PHE A 74 2.29 -16.89 -18.38
N LEU A 75 3.38 -16.57 -19.11
CA LEU A 75 4.60 -16.01 -18.53
C LEU A 75 4.32 -14.65 -17.88
N ASP A 76 3.55 -13.80 -18.55
CA ASP A 76 3.15 -12.49 -18.03
C ASP A 76 2.31 -12.63 -16.77
N LEU A 77 1.36 -13.57 -16.73
CA LEU A 77 0.55 -13.84 -15.55
C LEU A 77 1.40 -14.36 -14.38
N GLU A 78 2.33 -15.27 -14.63
CA GLU A 78 3.25 -15.79 -13.62
C GLU A 78 4.17 -14.69 -13.06
N ASN A 79 4.68 -13.80 -13.93
CA ASN A 79 5.49 -12.65 -13.50
C ASN A 79 4.67 -11.67 -12.66
N ARG A 80 3.41 -11.39 -13.06
CA ARG A 80 2.49 -10.54 -12.27
C ARG A 80 2.17 -11.17 -10.91
N ALA A 81 1.91 -12.47 -10.87
CA ALA A 81 1.64 -13.19 -9.62
C ALA A 81 2.85 -13.14 -8.68
N TYR A 82 4.06 -13.29 -9.21
CA TYR A 82 5.28 -13.15 -8.43
C TYR A 82 5.48 -11.72 -7.92
N TRP A 83 5.30 -10.71 -8.77
CA TRP A 83 5.41 -9.31 -8.36
C TRP A 83 4.40 -8.96 -7.27
N ALA A 84 3.15 -9.41 -7.40
CA ALA A 84 2.13 -9.25 -6.37
C ALA A 84 2.59 -9.85 -5.03
N ALA A 85 3.19 -11.03 -5.04
CA ALA A 85 3.72 -11.67 -3.83
C ALA A 85 4.88 -10.91 -3.19
N VAL A 86 5.76 -10.33 -4.01
CA VAL A 86 6.83 -9.44 -3.54
C VAL A 86 6.23 -8.20 -2.87
N VAL A 87 5.19 -7.61 -3.47
CA VAL A 87 4.46 -6.48 -2.87
C VAL A 87 3.82 -6.88 -1.54
N TRP A 88 3.17 -8.05 -1.45
CA TRP A 88 2.54 -8.53 -0.22
C TRP A 88 3.56 -8.78 0.90
N ASP A 89 4.65 -9.48 0.58
CA ASP A 89 5.72 -9.79 1.53
C ASP A 89 6.38 -8.51 2.08
N THR A 90 6.71 -7.56 1.20
CA THR A 90 7.27 -6.26 1.60
C THR A 90 6.30 -5.44 2.41
N SER A 91 5.03 -5.39 2.02
CA SER A 91 4.02 -4.61 2.74
C SER A 91 3.83 -5.14 4.16
N ASN A 92 3.83 -6.46 4.35
CA ASN A 92 3.80 -7.06 5.67
C ASN A 92 5.06 -6.79 6.48
N ALA A 93 6.25 -6.94 5.90
CA ALA A 93 7.49 -6.61 6.61
C ALA A 93 7.50 -5.15 7.08
N MET A 94 7.01 -4.24 6.22
CA MET A 94 6.90 -2.82 6.49
C MET A 94 5.89 -2.53 7.61
N MET A 95 4.67 -3.09 7.55
CA MET A 95 3.57 -2.69 8.44
C MET A 95 3.45 -3.53 9.72
N LEU A 96 3.95 -4.76 9.71
CA LEU A 96 3.83 -5.72 10.83
C LEU A 96 5.13 -5.97 11.58
N ASN A 97 6.22 -5.29 11.24
CA ASN A 97 7.57 -5.55 11.78
C ASN A 97 7.94 -7.05 11.67
N LEU A 98 7.55 -7.69 10.58
CA LEU A 98 7.94 -9.08 10.26
C LEU A 98 9.18 -9.09 9.37
N ARG A 99 9.92 -10.21 9.35
CA ARG A 99 10.93 -10.43 8.32
C ARG A 99 10.25 -10.82 7.02
N THR A 100 10.83 -10.40 5.89
CA THR A 100 10.39 -10.87 4.58
C THR A 100 10.66 -12.37 4.43
N THR A 101 9.69 -13.09 3.86
CA THR A 101 9.75 -14.54 3.65
C THR A 101 10.10 -14.89 2.21
N LEU A 102 9.65 -14.07 1.25
CA LEU A 102 9.88 -14.27 -0.17
C LEU A 102 11.20 -13.64 -0.63
N THR A 103 11.49 -12.45 -0.10
CA THR A 103 12.71 -11.71 -0.36
C THR A 103 13.65 -11.79 0.84
N SER A 104 14.96 -11.78 0.61
CA SER A 104 15.96 -11.64 1.67
C SER A 104 15.74 -10.33 2.39
N GLY A 105 15.87 -10.36 3.72
CA GLY A 105 15.58 -9.24 4.62
C GLY A 105 16.48 -8.04 4.37
N LEU A 106 17.38 -7.76 5.30
CA LEU A 106 18.25 -6.59 5.28
C LEU A 106 18.90 -6.27 3.91
N ARG A 107 19.58 -7.26 3.29
CA ARG A 107 20.33 -7.06 2.03
C ARG A 107 19.51 -7.21 0.76
N GLY A 108 18.23 -7.57 0.86
CA GLY A 108 17.46 -7.95 -0.32
C GLY A 108 17.19 -6.81 -1.28
N ALA A 109 17.01 -5.59 -0.75
CA ALA A 109 16.70 -4.40 -1.53
C ALA A 109 17.73 -4.11 -2.65
N CYS A 110 19.01 -4.45 -2.43
CA CYS A 110 20.09 -4.18 -3.40
C CYS A 110 20.54 -5.44 -4.16
N ALA A 111 20.39 -6.63 -3.55
CA ALA A 111 20.99 -7.85 -4.07
C ALA A 111 20.03 -8.71 -4.90
N GLU A 112 18.73 -8.62 -4.69
CA GLU A 112 17.81 -9.57 -5.30
C GLU A 112 17.36 -9.18 -6.70
N PRO A 113 17.11 -10.16 -7.59
CA PRO A 113 16.63 -9.90 -8.94
C PRO A 113 15.38 -9.03 -9.00
N ALA A 114 14.41 -9.22 -8.11
CA ALA A 114 13.17 -8.43 -8.09
C ALA A 114 13.46 -6.94 -7.86
N TRP A 115 14.32 -6.63 -6.89
CA TRP A 115 14.65 -5.26 -6.53
C TRP A 115 15.68 -4.62 -7.46
N ARG A 116 16.60 -5.40 -8.04
CA ARG A 116 17.48 -4.93 -9.12
C ARG A 116 16.70 -4.56 -10.38
N LEU A 117 15.70 -5.37 -10.76
CA LEU A 117 14.81 -5.04 -11.87
C LEU A 117 13.96 -3.81 -11.55
N THR A 118 13.49 -3.68 -10.31
CA THR A 118 12.74 -2.51 -9.85
C THR A 118 13.60 -1.24 -9.93
N SER A 119 14.80 -1.26 -9.38
CA SER A 119 15.75 -0.16 -9.45
C SER A 119 16.09 0.18 -10.91
N GLY A 120 16.46 -0.82 -11.73
CA GLY A 120 16.76 -0.63 -13.15
C GLY A 120 15.57 -0.10 -13.97
N PHE A 121 14.33 -0.41 -13.56
CA PHE A 121 13.15 0.22 -14.15
C PHE A 121 13.06 1.70 -13.77
N LEU A 122 13.18 2.02 -12.48
CA LEU A 122 13.01 3.37 -11.94
C LEU A 122 14.09 4.34 -12.43
N VAL A 123 15.37 3.96 -12.38
CA VAL A 123 16.48 4.85 -12.76
C VAL A 123 16.99 4.63 -14.18
N GLY A 124 16.49 3.59 -14.86
CA GLY A 124 16.95 3.19 -16.19
C GLY A 124 15.84 3.28 -17.23
N SER A 125 15.02 2.24 -17.38
CA SER A 125 14.12 2.13 -18.53
C SER A 125 12.97 3.15 -18.55
N PHE A 126 12.50 3.59 -17.38
CA PHE A 126 11.39 4.55 -17.27
C PHE A 126 11.88 5.99 -17.20
N GLN A 127 13.12 6.21 -16.75
CA GLN A 127 13.69 7.52 -16.48
C GLN A 127 13.69 8.47 -17.70
N PRO A 128 14.05 8.05 -18.93
CA PRO A 128 13.98 8.94 -20.10
C PRO A 128 12.57 9.48 -20.37
N LYS A 129 11.54 8.67 -20.09
CA LYS A 129 10.15 9.07 -20.26
C LYS A 129 9.73 10.10 -19.21
N VAL A 130 10.17 9.91 -17.96
CA VAL A 130 9.96 10.88 -16.88
C VAL A 130 10.63 12.20 -17.22
N GLU A 131 11.90 12.18 -17.63
CA GLU A 131 12.64 13.40 -17.99
C GLU A 131 11.96 14.16 -19.13
N GLN A 132 11.47 13.45 -20.13
CA GLN A 132 10.69 14.05 -21.21
C GLN A 132 9.43 14.73 -20.69
N TRP A 133 8.63 14.05 -19.86
CA TRP A 133 7.42 14.62 -19.27
C TRP A 133 7.68 15.82 -18.37
N LEU A 134 8.78 15.81 -17.61
CA LEU A 134 9.17 16.92 -16.73
C LEU A 134 9.67 18.13 -17.53
N LYS A 135 10.40 17.89 -18.63
CA LYS A 135 10.98 18.95 -19.47
C LYS A 135 9.97 19.61 -20.39
N ASP A 136 9.20 18.81 -21.12
CA ASP A 136 8.33 19.29 -22.19
C ASP A 136 6.90 19.55 -21.69
N GLY A 137 6.61 19.11 -20.46
CA GLY A 137 5.25 19.01 -19.95
C GLY A 137 4.53 17.76 -20.48
N VAL A 138 3.43 17.40 -19.82
CA VAL A 138 2.64 16.23 -20.19
C VAL A 138 1.16 16.54 -20.11
N GLU A 139 0.41 16.19 -21.16
CA GLU A 139 -1.05 16.18 -21.11
C GLU A 139 -1.53 14.95 -20.33
N ILE A 140 -2.19 15.19 -19.22
CA ILE A 140 -2.70 14.12 -18.35
C ILE A 140 -4.02 13.59 -18.91
N THR A 141 -3.92 12.53 -19.70
CA THR A 141 -5.05 11.66 -20.08
C THR A 141 -5.20 10.53 -19.07
N ASP A 142 -6.32 9.79 -19.14
CA ASP A 142 -6.55 8.64 -18.24
C ASP A 142 -5.49 7.55 -18.40
N GLN A 143 -5.04 7.29 -19.63
CA GLN A 143 -3.98 6.33 -19.90
C GLN A 143 -2.63 6.80 -19.31
N VAL A 144 -2.26 8.06 -19.55
CA VAL A 144 -1.01 8.64 -19.03
C VAL A 144 -1.01 8.66 -17.51
N ALA A 145 -2.12 9.05 -16.88
CA ALA A 145 -2.29 9.00 -15.44
C ALA A 145 -2.12 7.58 -14.90
N SER A 146 -2.73 6.58 -15.55
CA SER A 146 -2.57 5.18 -15.15
C SER A 146 -1.11 4.72 -15.20
N GLU A 147 -0.33 5.16 -16.20
CA GLU A 147 1.09 4.82 -16.31
C GLU A 147 1.93 5.50 -15.22
N ILE A 148 1.70 6.79 -14.97
CA ILE A 148 2.38 7.56 -13.91
C ILE A 148 2.09 6.93 -12.55
N ILE A 149 0.81 6.69 -12.23
CA ILE A 149 0.38 6.14 -10.93
C ILE A 149 0.93 4.72 -10.74
N ALA A 150 0.92 3.88 -11.78
CA ALA A 150 1.50 2.54 -11.70
C ALA A 150 3.01 2.57 -11.43
N ALA A 151 3.76 3.44 -12.13
CA ALA A 151 5.19 3.59 -11.92
C ALA A 151 5.52 4.18 -10.54
N ALA A 152 4.73 5.15 -10.07
CA ALA A 152 4.83 5.67 -8.71
C ALA A 152 4.54 4.58 -7.66
N GLY A 153 3.58 3.69 -7.92
CA GLY A 153 3.31 2.52 -7.07
C GLY A 153 4.51 1.57 -6.95
N VAL A 154 5.26 1.37 -8.04
CA VAL A 154 6.52 0.62 -8.05
C VAL A 154 7.61 1.33 -7.23
N SER A 155 7.75 2.64 -7.39
CA SER A 155 8.69 3.45 -6.59
C SER A 155 8.34 3.41 -5.09
N LYS A 156 7.06 3.54 -4.75
CA LYS A 156 6.56 3.45 -3.39
C LYS A 156 6.89 2.11 -2.75
N ILE A 157 6.68 0.98 -3.43
CA ILE A 157 7.01 -0.33 -2.85
C ILE A 157 8.53 -0.53 -2.71
N TYR A 158 9.33 0.06 -3.61
CA TYR A 158 10.79 0.07 -3.48
C TYR A 158 11.23 0.86 -2.23
N ILE A 159 10.63 2.02 -1.96
CA ILE A 159 10.83 2.76 -0.70
C ILE A 159 10.46 1.88 0.50
N TRP A 160 9.27 1.27 0.49
CA TRP A 160 8.84 0.40 1.59
C TRP A 160 9.79 -0.76 1.84
N LYS A 161 10.39 -1.35 0.79
CA LYS A 161 11.40 -2.38 0.96
C LYS A 161 12.64 -1.85 1.68
N ASN A 162 13.15 -0.69 1.29
CA ASN A 162 14.31 -0.08 1.95
C ASN A 162 13.98 0.31 3.40
N ILE A 163 12.77 0.83 3.66
CA ILE A 163 12.33 1.12 5.03
C ILE A 163 12.23 -0.17 5.87
N ALA A 164 11.64 -1.24 5.32
CA ALA A 164 11.59 -2.52 6.00
C ALA A 164 13.00 -3.07 6.33
N SER A 165 13.97 -2.88 5.43
CA SER A 165 15.37 -3.25 5.67
C SER A 165 16.01 -2.45 6.81
N ILE A 166 15.86 -1.12 6.87
CA ILE A 166 16.43 -0.33 7.98
C ILE A 166 15.74 -0.66 9.31
N LYS A 167 14.42 -0.89 9.29
CA LYS A 167 13.67 -1.36 10.48
C LYS A 167 14.19 -2.70 11.00
N GLU A 168 14.49 -3.63 10.09
CA GLU A 168 15.12 -4.90 10.44
C GLU A 168 16.52 -4.70 11.04
N ALA A 169 17.35 -3.85 10.45
CA ALA A 169 18.70 -3.54 10.94
C ALA A 169 18.69 -3.02 12.38
N MET A 170 17.81 -2.04 12.65
CA MET A 170 17.68 -1.43 13.97
C MET A 170 17.14 -2.43 15.00
N ARG A 171 16.13 -3.23 14.63
CA ARG A 171 15.56 -4.26 15.51
C ARG A 171 16.59 -5.34 15.89
N GLU A 172 17.50 -5.67 14.97
CA GLU A 172 18.55 -6.67 15.19
C GLU A 172 19.79 -6.11 15.89
N GLY A 173 19.83 -4.81 16.16
CA GLY A 173 20.94 -4.16 16.85
C GLY A 173 22.24 -4.23 16.05
N LEU A 174 22.15 -4.15 14.73
CA LEU A 174 23.32 -4.19 13.85
C LEU A 174 24.17 -2.92 13.99
N ASP A 175 25.46 -3.04 13.66
CA ASP A 175 26.42 -1.96 13.73
C ASP A 175 26.18 -0.84 12.70
N GLU A 176 26.81 0.32 12.93
CA GLU A 176 26.73 1.46 12.01
C GLU A 176 27.28 1.15 10.62
N ASP A 177 28.27 0.25 10.52
CA ASP A 177 28.82 -0.21 9.25
C ASP A 177 27.77 -0.92 8.38
N THR A 178 26.71 -1.45 9.01
CA THR A 178 25.57 -2.05 8.34
C THR A 178 24.38 -1.10 8.23
N VAL A 179 24.11 -0.31 9.27
CA VAL A 179 22.95 0.60 9.33
C VAL A 179 23.09 1.76 8.34
N LEU A 180 24.25 2.43 8.29
CA LEU A 180 24.44 3.62 7.45
C LEU A 180 24.32 3.35 5.94
N PRO A 181 24.86 2.25 5.38
CA PRO A 181 24.61 1.92 3.98
C PRO A 181 23.13 1.65 3.67
N VAL A 182 22.42 0.99 4.58
CA VAL A 182 20.98 0.72 4.40
C VAL A 182 20.18 2.01 4.47
N TRP A 183 20.55 2.93 5.38
CA TRP A 183 20.00 4.27 5.44
C TRP A 183 20.23 5.06 4.13
N GLY A 184 21.44 5.01 3.57
CA GLY A 184 21.74 5.61 2.27
C GLY A 184 20.83 5.10 1.14
N ASN A 185 20.43 3.83 1.17
CA ASN A 185 19.47 3.29 0.20
C ASN A 185 18.04 3.83 0.41
N VAL A 186 17.63 4.10 1.65
CA VAL A 186 16.35 4.76 1.96
C VAL A 186 16.37 6.17 1.35
N LEU A 187 17.41 6.95 1.62
CA LEU A 187 17.54 8.32 1.10
C LEU A 187 17.55 8.34 -0.43
N ALA A 188 18.30 7.45 -1.08
CA ALA A 188 18.31 7.34 -2.53
C ALA A 188 16.93 6.98 -3.11
N ALA A 189 16.19 6.08 -2.46
CA ALA A 189 14.84 5.71 -2.90
C ALA A 189 13.84 6.86 -2.74
N LEU A 190 13.95 7.63 -1.64
CA LEU A 190 13.14 8.83 -1.40
C LEU A 190 13.44 9.92 -2.44
N ASP A 191 14.73 10.13 -2.77
CA ASP A 191 15.14 11.11 -3.77
C ASP A 191 14.59 10.78 -5.16
N ILE A 192 14.62 9.51 -5.57
CA ILE A 192 13.98 9.06 -6.82
C ILE A 192 12.48 9.41 -6.82
N TYR A 193 11.76 9.16 -5.72
CA TYR A 193 10.33 9.48 -5.66
C TYR A 193 10.07 11.00 -5.70
N LYS A 194 10.86 11.76 -4.94
CA LYS A 194 10.76 13.22 -4.87
C LYS A 194 11.00 13.86 -6.23
N THR A 195 12.07 13.47 -6.92
CA THR A 195 12.50 14.11 -8.18
C THR A 195 11.70 13.62 -9.39
N SER A 196 11.41 12.32 -9.48
CA SER A 196 10.77 11.74 -10.66
C SER A 196 9.24 11.69 -10.57
N PHE A 197 8.68 11.35 -9.40
CA PHE A 197 7.27 10.98 -9.31
C PHE A 197 6.39 12.04 -8.64
N THR A 198 6.91 12.79 -7.69
CA THR A 198 6.14 13.85 -6.99
C THR A 198 5.60 14.90 -7.97
N PRO A 199 6.39 15.47 -8.90
CA PRO A 199 5.86 16.46 -9.85
C PRO A 199 4.79 15.87 -10.78
N LEU A 200 4.96 14.61 -11.20
CA LEU A 200 4.01 13.92 -12.07
C LEU A 200 2.69 13.57 -11.34
N LEU A 201 2.76 13.13 -10.09
CA LEU A 201 1.58 12.88 -9.27
C LEU A 201 0.82 14.16 -8.95
N ASN A 202 1.52 15.29 -8.74
CA ASN A 202 0.89 16.60 -8.59
C ASN A 202 0.21 17.07 -9.88
N ALA A 203 0.78 16.73 -11.05
CA ALA A 203 0.13 16.97 -12.33
C ALA A 203 -1.15 16.13 -12.49
N CYS A 204 -1.12 14.85 -12.06
CA CYS A 204 -2.31 14.01 -12.00
C CYS A 204 -3.36 14.56 -11.02
N GLU A 205 -2.93 15.02 -9.85
CA GLU A 205 -3.80 15.56 -8.79
C GLU A 205 -4.68 16.70 -9.32
N ARG A 206 -4.07 17.66 -10.02
CA ARG A 206 -4.75 18.81 -10.65
C ARG A 206 -5.81 18.41 -11.68
N LYS A 207 -5.81 17.15 -12.13
CA LYS A 207 -6.72 16.61 -13.14
C LYS A 207 -7.62 15.50 -12.61
N LEU A 208 -7.58 15.18 -11.31
CA LEU A 208 -8.31 14.05 -10.72
C LEU A 208 -9.80 14.02 -11.07
N HIS A 209 -10.48 15.17 -11.11
CA HIS A 209 -11.89 15.26 -11.48
C HIS A 209 -12.21 14.79 -12.90
N PHE A 210 -11.22 14.78 -13.80
CA PHE A 210 -11.34 14.33 -15.18
C PHE A 210 -10.85 12.90 -15.39
N LEU A 211 -10.31 12.26 -14.35
CA LEU A 211 -9.82 10.90 -14.41
C LEU A 211 -10.93 9.89 -14.07
N SER A 212 -10.78 8.67 -14.58
CA SER A 212 -11.64 7.55 -14.25
C SER A 212 -11.67 7.28 -12.74
N GLN A 213 -12.76 6.69 -12.25
CA GLN A 213 -12.87 6.31 -10.83
C GLN A 213 -11.75 5.34 -10.40
N VAL A 214 -11.25 4.52 -11.34
CA VAL A 214 -10.13 3.60 -11.11
C VAL A 214 -8.84 4.39 -10.88
N ASN A 215 -8.53 5.38 -11.71
CA ASN A 215 -7.34 6.20 -11.52
C ASN A 215 -7.42 7.10 -10.29
N ARG A 216 -8.60 7.63 -9.95
CA ARG A 216 -8.78 8.36 -8.68
C ARG A 216 -8.51 7.47 -7.46
N LEU A 217 -9.02 6.23 -7.48
CA LEU A 217 -8.74 5.25 -6.42
C LEU A 217 -7.25 4.88 -6.35
N ASN A 218 -6.62 4.60 -7.49
CA ASN A 218 -5.21 4.23 -7.54
C ASN A 218 -4.29 5.38 -7.10
N TRP A 219 -4.60 6.62 -7.50
CA TRP A 219 -3.86 7.81 -7.05
C TRP A 219 -3.98 7.96 -5.53
N TYR A 220 -5.20 7.90 -4.98
CA TYR A 220 -5.44 7.95 -3.54
C TYR A 220 -4.61 6.90 -2.79
N GLN A 221 -4.63 5.65 -3.25
CA GLN A 221 -3.89 4.55 -2.62
C GLN A 221 -2.38 4.75 -2.68
N VAL A 222 -1.83 5.14 -3.84
CA VAL A 222 -0.39 5.34 -3.99
C VAL A 222 0.08 6.49 -3.11
N SER A 223 -0.62 7.62 -3.12
CA SER A 223 -0.30 8.79 -2.30
C SER A 223 -0.40 8.47 -0.80
N LEU A 224 -1.50 7.84 -0.36
CA LEU A 224 -1.66 7.48 1.05
C LEU A 224 -0.55 6.53 1.53
N HIS A 225 -0.26 5.49 0.75
CA HIS A 225 0.76 4.51 1.11
C HIS A 225 2.18 5.10 1.10
N TYR A 226 2.48 6.06 0.22
CA TYR A 226 3.76 6.75 0.23
C TYR A 226 3.96 7.51 1.54
N HIS A 227 3.00 8.37 1.91
CA HIS A 227 3.09 9.17 3.14
C HIS A 227 3.05 8.29 4.40
N LEU A 228 2.19 7.26 4.43
CA LEU A 228 2.19 6.27 5.50
C LEU A 228 3.57 5.61 5.68
N GLY A 229 4.27 5.30 4.59
CA GLY A 229 5.62 4.74 4.64
C GLY A 229 6.59 5.64 5.39
N ILE A 230 6.55 6.94 5.11
CA ILE A 230 7.41 7.94 5.76
C ILE A 230 7.04 8.11 7.23
N LEU A 231 5.75 8.18 7.57
CA LEU A 231 5.29 8.29 8.96
C LEU A 231 5.73 7.07 9.79
N VAL A 232 5.62 5.85 9.24
CA VAL A 232 6.11 4.62 9.88
C VAL A 232 7.63 4.62 10.02
N LEU A 233 8.38 5.19 9.06
CA LEU A 233 9.82 5.34 9.17
C LEU A 233 10.19 6.27 10.33
N VAL A 234 9.55 7.44 10.44
CA VAL A 234 9.76 8.38 11.54
C VAL A 234 9.48 7.71 12.88
N GLU A 235 8.34 7.03 13.02
CA GLU A 235 8.01 6.30 14.24
C GLU A 235 9.05 5.22 14.57
N ALA A 236 9.54 4.49 13.57
CA ALA A 236 10.57 3.47 13.78
C ALA A 236 11.91 4.05 14.22
N LEU A 237 12.32 5.20 13.67
CA LEU A 237 13.54 5.91 14.08
C LEU A 237 13.41 6.45 15.52
N GLU A 238 12.27 7.05 15.87
CA GLU A 238 11.97 7.49 17.23
C GLU A 238 12.02 6.31 18.23
N ALA A 239 11.34 5.20 17.89
CA ALA A 239 11.28 4.01 18.74
C ALA A 239 12.66 3.35 18.93
N ALA A 240 13.52 3.41 17.92
CA ALA A 240 14.89 2.90 17.98
C ALA A 240 15.89 3.93 18.55
N GLN A 241 15.43 5.12 18.98
CA GLN A 241 16.26 6.23 19.47
C GLN A 241 17.31 6.72 18.45
N ARG A 242 17.06 6.54 17.15
CA ARG A 242 17.90 7.00 16.04
C ARG A 242 17.52 8.41 15.59
N ILE A 243 17.49 9.32 16.56
CA ILE A 243 17.14 10.74 16.36
C ILE A 243 18.18 11.44 15.48
N ASP A 244 19.40 10.92 15.43
CA ASP A 244 20.49 11.37 14.56
C ASP A 244 20.15 11.28 13.07
N LEU A 245 19.26 10.36 12.67
CA LEU A 245 18.87 10.15 11.27
C LEU A 245 17.64 10.98 10.85
N LEU A 246 16.86 11.51 11.80
CA LEU A 246 15.65 12.28 11.50
C LEU A 246 15.90 13.57 10.68
N PRO A 247 16.99 14.34 10.89
CA PRO A 247 17.25 15.55 10.11
C PRO A 247 17.28 15.31 8.60
N ASP A 248 17.80 14.17 8.15
CA ASP A 248 17.95 13.82 6.72
C ASP A 248 16.60 13.63 6.00
N ILE A 249 15.52 13.37 6.74
CA ILE A 249 14.16 13.18 6.19
C ILE A 249 13.15 14.20 6.71
N SER A 250 13.60 15.28 7.34
CA SER A 250 12.74 16.27 8.00
C SER A 250 11.72 16.91 7.06
N GLU A 251 12.13 17.26 5.84
CA GLU A 251 11.26 17.81 4.80
C GLU A 251 10.19 16.79 4.38
N GLN A 252 10.59 15.56 4.07
CA GLN A 252 9.68 14.48 3.67
C GLN A 252 8.69 14.11 4.78
N ALA A 253 9.13 14.17 6.04
CA ALA A 253 8.29 13.95 7.20
C ALA A 253 7.22 15.04 7.31
N GLN A 254 7.62 16.31 7.25
CA GLN A 254 6.70 17.45 7.30
C GLN A 254 5.69 17.43 6.15
N ASP A 255 6.16 17.19 4.92
CA ASP A 255 5.29 17.05 3.74
C ASP A 255 4.30 15.90 3.94
N SER A 256 4.75 14.77 4.49
CA SER A 256 3.87 13.61 4.71
C SER A 256 2.83 13.84 5.80
N GLU A 257 3.16 14.59 6.84
CA GLU A 257 2.18 15.02 7.84
C GLU A 257 1.08 15.88 7.20
N GLN A 258 1.45 16.85 6.36
CA GLN A 258 0.48 17.72 5.71
C GLN A 258 -0.36 16.97 4.66
N GLU A 259 0.29 16.26 3.74
CA GLU A 259 -0.38 15.63 2.60
C GLU A 259 -1.23 14.42 2.99
N SER A 260 -0.90 13.73 4.10
CA SER A 260 -1.75 12.64 4.60
C SER A 260 -3.19 13.11 4.89
N PHE A 261 -3.38 14.33 5.42
CA PHE A 261 -4.71 14.90 5.63
C PHE A 261 -5.43 15.17 4.31
N ASN A 262 -4.73 15.76 3.34
CA ASN A 262 -5.30 16.08 2.02
C ASN A 262 -5.73 14.81 1.30
N VAL A 263 -4.90 13.76 1.33
CA VAL A 263 -5.20 12.47 0.69
C VAL A 263 -6.36 11.76 1.39
N LEU A 264 -6.41 11.73 2.72
CA LEU A 264 -7.53 11.14 3.46
C LEU A 264 -8.84 11.90 3.20
N LYS A 265 -8.80 13.23 3.23
CA LYS A 265 -9.95 14.07 2.91
C LYS A 265 -10.42 13.84 1.48
N PHE A 266 -9.51 13.80 0.50
CA PHE A 266 -9.82 13.45 -0.88
C PHE A 266 -10.54 12.09 -0.97
N GLY A 267 -10.03 11.08 -0.25
CA GLY A 267 -10.63 9.75 -0.22
C GLY A 267 -12.02 9.68 0.43
N LEU A 268 -12.30 10.56 1.39
CA LEU A 268 -13.62 10.72 2.01
C LEU A 268 -14.60 11.43 1.08
N ASP A 269 -14.14 12.50 0.43
CA ASP A 269 -14.97 13.37 -0.42
C ASP A 269 -15.24 12.77 -1.81
N ASN A 270 -14.45 11.78 -2.25
CA ASN A 270 -14.64 11.10 -3.52
C ASN A 270 -15.37 9.76 -3.35
N ALA A 271 -16.34 9.53 -4.23
CA ALA A 271 -17.07 8.28 -4.30
C ALA A 271 -16.67 7.41 -5.49
N TYR A 272 -16.67 6.09 -5.27
CA TYR A 272 -16.58 5.05 -6.27
C TYR A 272 -17.97 4.46 -6.51
N THR A 273 -18.36 4.28 -7.77
CA THR A 273 -19.68 3.70 -8.09
C THR A 273 -19.53 2.20 -8.30
N LEU A 274 -20.22 1.43 -7.47
CA LEU A 274 -20.35 -0.03 -7.58
C LEU A 274 -21.71 -0.39 -8.19
N TYR A 275 -21.69 -1.44 -9.00
CA TYR A 275 -22.89 -1.99 -9.64
C TYR A 275 -23.21 -3.36 -9.04
N GLY A 276 -24.50 -3.64 -8.83
CA GLY A 276 -24.97 -4.91 -8.30
C GLY A 276 -24.62 -6.11 -9.18
N PRO A 277 -24.68 -7.35 -8.65
CA PRO A 277 -24.41 -8.56 -9.41
C PRO A 277 -25.26 -8.63 -10.69
N GLY A 278 -24.62 -8.85 -11.85
CA GLY A 278 -25.28 -8.92 -13.16
C GLY A 278 -25.45 -7.59 -13.89
N GLN A 279 -24.99 -6.48 -13.30
CA GLN A 279 -25.12 -5.14 -13.87
C GLN A 279 -23.71 -4.61 -14.20
N GLY A 280 -23.24 -4.86 -15.41
CA GLY A 280 -22.02 -4.20 -15.90
C GLY A 280 -22.27 -2.71 -16.17
N PRO A 281 -21.21 -1.90 -16.36
CA PRO A 281 -21.37 -0.58 -16.98
C PRO A 281 -22.15 -0.76 -18.30
N PRO A 282 -23.01 0.21 -18.70
CA PRO A 282 -23.86 0.06 -19.87
C PRO A 282 -22.99 -0.32 -21.07
N ALA A 283 -23.11 -1.57 -21.52
CA ALA A 283 -22.56 -1.97 -22.79
C ALA A 283 -23.22 -1.07 -23.83
N THR A 284 -22.42 -0.36 -24.62
CA THR A 284 -22.84 0.30 -25.86
C THR A 284 -23.25 -0.77 -26.87
N SER A 285 -24.35 -1.47 -26.61
CA SER A 285 -25.02 -2.35 -27.55
C SER A 285 -26.18 -1.57 -28.16
N PRO A 286 -26.17 -1.26 -29.47
CA PRO A 286 -27.16 -0.38 -30.09
C PRO A 286 -28.56 -0.97 -30.22
N ASN A 287 -28.80 -2.22 -29.83
CA ASN A 287 -30.04 -2.91 -30.15
C ASN A 287 -30.53 -3.76 -28.99
N LEU A 288 -31.55 -3.28 -28.27
CA LEU A 288 -32.80 -4.00 -27.97
C LEU A 288 -33.58 -3.25 -26.89
N GLY A 289 -34.74 -2.72 -27.29
CA GLY A 289 -35.97 -2.59 -26.49
C GLY A 289 -35.89 -1.98 -25.10
N ASN A 290 -36.48 -0.79 -24.96
CA ASN A 290 -36.82 -0.14 -23.70
C ASN A 290 -37.51 -1.10 -22.69
N ALA A 291 -36.74 -1.57 -21.71
CA ALA A 291 -37.22 -1.91 -20.38
C ALA A 291 -36.13 -1.50 -19.40
N VAL A 292 -36.28 -0.31 -18.80
CA VAL A 292 -35.45 0.10 -17.67
C VAL A 292 -35.84 -0.81 -16.52
N ASP A 293 -35.04 -1.84 -16.27
CA ASP A 293 -35.20 -2.70 -15.10
C ASP A 293 -35.03 -1.84 -13.82
N PRO A 294 -36.08 -1.67 -13.00
CA PRO A 294 -36.05 -0.82 -11.81
C PRO A 294 -35.17 -1.38 -10.68
N SER A 295 -34.54 -2.55 -10.87
CA SER A 295 -33.63 -3.17 -9.89
C SER A 295 -32.15 -2.76 -10.03
N ARG A 296 -31.83 -1.75 -10.84
CA ARG A 296 -30.45 -1.22 -10.99
C ARG A 296 -29.99 -0.43 -9.76
N GLN A 297 -29.63 -1.15 -8.70
CA GLN A 297 -29.11 -0.55 -7.48
C GLN A 297 -27.64 -0.19 -7.68
N GLN A 298 -27.37 1.10 -7.90
CA GLN A 298 -26.04 1.68 -7.90
C GLN A 298 -25.74 2.20 -6.50
N PHE A 299 -24.53 1.94 -6.01
CA PHE A 299 -24.08 2.45 -4.72
C PHE A 299 -22.83 3.30 -4.94
N ALA A 300 -22.90 4.56 -4.51
CA ALA A 300 -21.74 5.43 -4.41
C ALA A 300 -21.17 5.30 -3.00
N ILE A 301 -19.89 4.96 -2.89
CA ILE A 301 -19.22 4.70 -1.62
C ILE A 301 -17.86 5.41 -1.59
N SER A 302 -17.43 5.95 -0.45
CA SER A 302 -16.15 6.68 -0.37
C SER A 302 -14.96 5.80 -0.74
N LEU A 303 -13.89 6.38 -1.28
CA LEU A 303 -12.66 5.64 -1.60
C LEU A 303 -12.05 5.00 -0.34
N VAL A 304 -12.15 5.68 0.80
CA VAL A 304 -11.68 5.17 2.10
C VAL A 304 -12.43 3.90 2.51
N SER A 305 -13.75 3.84 2.29
CA SER A 305 -14.56 2.68 2.69
C SER A 305 -14.24 1.42 1.88
N ILE A 306 -13.80 1.59 0.63
CA ILE A 306 -13.45 0.50 -0.29
C ILE A 306 -11.94 0.25 -0.37
N ASP A 307 -11.16 0.87 0.53
CA ASP A 307 -9.72 0.61 0.56
C ASP A 307 -9.47 -0.88 0.83
N PRO A 308 -8.66 -1.57 0.00
CA PRO A 308 -8.40 -2.99 0.15
C PRO A 308 -7.60 -3.34 1.41
N ASN A 309 -6.97 -2.35 2.05
CA ASN A 309 -6.17 -2.50 3.26
C ASN A 309 -6.69 -1.51 4.33
N PRO A 310 -7.86 -1.77 4.96
CA PRO A 310 -8.44 -0.88 5.98
C PRO A 310 -7.50 -0.63 7.16
N ARG A 311 -6.58 -1.57 7.42
CA ARG A 311 -5.51 -1.39 8.40
C ARG A 311 -4.59 -0.21 8.07
N TYR A 312 -4.18 -0.05 6.81
CA TYR A 312 -3.25 1.01 6.42
C TYR A 312 -3.86 2.39 6.64
N VAL A 313 -5.15 2.54 6.34
CA VAL A 313 -5.90 3.75 6.68
C VAL A 313 -5.94 3.97 8.19
N ALA A 314 -6.23 2.93 8.98
CA ALA A 314 -6.26 3.04 10.44
C ALA A 314 -4.89 3.42 11.03
N ASP A 315 -3.80 2.83 10.52
CA ASP A 315 -2.43 3.15 10.93
C ASP A 315 -2.05 4.59 10.59
N ALA A 316 -2.39 5.04 9.36
CA ALA A 316 -2.23 6.44 8.97
C ALA A 316 -2.99 7.37 9.92
N VAL A 317 -4.24 7.06 10.25
CA VAL A 317 -5.04 7.88 11.17
C VAL A 317 -4.39 7.97 12.56
N LEU A 318 -3.92 6.85 13.12
CA LEU A 318 -3.31 6.85 14.45
C LEU A 318 -1.99 7.62 14.50
N LEU A 319 -1.16 7.49 13.46
CA LEU A 319 0.08 8.26 13.34
C LEU A 319 -0.20 9.77 13.21
N MET A 320 -1.20 10.13 12.39
CA MET A 320 -1.61 11.52 12.21
C MET A 320 -2.23 12.12 13.48
N ASP A 321 -2.99 11.35 14.26
CA ASP A 321 -3.53 11.79 15.55
C ASP A 321 -2.40 12.13 16.55
N LYS A 322 -1.37 11.28 16.61
CA LYS A 322 -0.15 11.54 17.41
C LYS A 322 0.50 12.86 17.00
N THR A 323 0.69 13.09 15.70
CA THR A 323 1.27 14.33 15.16
C THR A 323 0.42 15.55 15.49
N VAL A 324 -0.90 15.51 15.24
CA VAL A 324 -1.80 16.64 15.51
C VAL A 324 -1.89 16.95 16.99
N GLY A 325 -1.94 15.91 17.84
CA GLY A 325 -1.88 16.06 19.28
C GLY A 325 -0.59 16.74 19.75
N ARG A 326 0.56 16.40 19.16
CA ARG A 326 1.85 17.05 19.43
C ARG A 326 1.82 18.53 19.02
N GLN A 327 1.43 18.83 17.78
CA GLN A 327 1.39 20.20 17.28
C GLN A 327 0.44 21.09 18.11
N TYR A 328 -0.68 20.55 18.59
CA TYR A 328 -1.59 21.27 19.47
C TYR A 328 -0.96 21.55 20.84
N LYS A 329 -0.32 20.55 21.47
CA LYS A 329 0.37 20.69 22.76
C LYS A 329 1.52 21.69 22.72
N GLU A 330 2.21 21.77 21.58
CA GLU A 330 3.30 22.73 21.34
C GLU A 330 2.79 24.14 20.98
N GLY A 331 1.47 24.33 20.80
CA GLY A 331 0.89 25.61 20.42
C GLY A 331 1.06 25.99 18.95
N ASN A 332 1.51 25.05 18.11
CA ASN A 332 1.70 25.27 16.67
C ASN A 332 0.38 25.37 15.91
N ILE A 333 -0.70 24.79 16.44
CA ILE A 333 -2.05 24.88 15.88
C ILE A 333 -3.07 25.29 16.93
N LYS A 334 -4.11 26.00 16.49
CA LYS A 334 -5.23 26.42 17.35
C LYS A 334 -6.24 25.31 17.54
N VAL A 335 -7.11 25.47 18.55
CA VAL A 335 -8.16 24.50 18.89
C VAL A 335 -9.14 24.25 17.74
N GLU A 336 -9.43 25.26 16.92
CA GLU A 336 -10.31 25.12 15.76
C GLU A 336 -9.67 24.22 14.69
N THR A 337 -8.38 24.43 14.40
CA THR A 337 -7.61 23.60 13.48
C THR A 337 -7.50 22.17 13.99
N TYR A 338 -7.18 21.99 15.28
CA TYR A 338 -7.14 20.68 15.91
C TYR A 338 -8.48 19.94 15.76
N SER A 339 -9.59 20.61 16.07
CA SER A 339 -10.93 20.03 15.99
C SER A 339 -11.29 19.62 14.55
N TYR A 340 -10.93 20.45 13.57
CA TYR A 340 -11.14 20.16 12.15
C TYR A 340 -10.32 18.94 11.70
N LEU A 341 -9.01 18.88 11.99
CA LEU A 341 -8.16 17.75 11.61
C LEU A 341 -8.62 16.46 12.30
N ALA A 342 -8.94 16.51 13.59
CA ALA A 342 -9.46 15.36 14.33
C ALA A 342 -10.81 14.86 13.76
N SER A 343 -11.64 15.76 13.20
CA SER A 343 -12.91 15.37 12.56
C SER A 343 -12.71 14.57 11.26
N ILE A 344 -11.67 14.90 10.48
CA ILE A 344 -11.30 14.15 9.26
C ILE A 344 -10.83 12.75 9.66
N LEU A 345 -9.94 12.65 10.64
CA LEU A 345 -9.41 11.38 11.13
C LEU A 345 -10.52 10.47 11.67
N ARG A 346 -11.46 11.03 12.42
CA ARG A 346 -12.62 10.31 12.94
C ARG A 346 -13.53 9.80 11.81
N SER A 347 -13.83 10.66 10.84
CA SER A 347 -14.62 10.30 9.66
C SER A 347 -13.98 9.16 8.87
N ALA A 348 -12.65 9.19 8.70
CA ALA A 348 -11.91 8.11 8.06
C ALA A 348 -12.14 6.77 8.76
N LEU A 349 -11.95 6.69 10.08
CA LEU A 349 -12.19 5.44 10.84
C LEU A 349 -13.66 5.01 10.87
N GLU A 350 -14.60 5.95 10.78
CA GLU A 350 -16.04 5.67 10.75
C GLU A 350 -16.49 4.99 9.46
N THR A 351 -15.83 5.29 8.35
CA THR A 351 -16.14 4.70 7.05
C THR A 351 -15.50 3.32 6.83
N LEU A 352 -14.47 2.97 7.59
CA LEU A 352 -13.84 1.65 7.53
C LEU A 352 -14.77 0.53 8.02
N PRO A 353 -14.47 -0.76 7.71
CA PRO A 353 -15.28 -1.90 8.15
C PRO A 353 -15.38 -1.99 9.68
N GLN A 354 -16.55 -1.64 10.23
CA GLN A 354 -16.79 -1.58 11.67
C GLN A 354 -16.81 -2.96 12.34
N SER A 355 -16.94 -4.03 11.57
CA SER A 355 -16.77 -5.39 12.05
C SER A 355 -15.31 -5.71 12.42
N SER A 356 -14.33 -4.94 11.96
CA SER A 356 -12.91 -5.20 12.25
C SER A 356 -12.53 -4.85 13.68
N LYS A 357 -12.02 -5.83 14.44
CA LYS A 357 -11.44 -5.67 15.78
C LYS A 357 -10.33 -4.61 15.79
N TYR A 358 -9.52 -4.56 14.73
CA TYR A 358 -8.45 -3.57 14.59
C TYR A 358 -8.99 -2.14 14.43
N VAL A 359 -10.00 -1.96 13.57
CA VAL A 359 -10.62 -0.66 13.33
C VAL A 359 -11.32 -0.17 14.61
N GLN A 360 -12.02 -1.05 15.33
CA GLN A 360 -12.60 -0.67 16.63
C GLN A 360 -11.53 -0.26 17.64
N ALA A 361 -10.44 -1.03 17.77
CA ALA A 361 -9.33 -0.67 18.65
C ALA A 361 -8.73 0.70 18.30
N ALA A 362 -8.52 0.98 17.01
CA ALA A 362 -8.05 2.29 16.54
C ALA A 362 -9.03 3.42 16.91
N ARG A 363 -10.34 3.19 16.75
CA ARG A 363 -11.39 4.15 17.14
C ARG A 363 -11.40 4.44 18.63
N HIS A 364 -11.23 3.42 19.47
CA HIS A 364 -11.15 3.60 20.92
C HIS A 364 -9.93 4.43 21.31
N ARG A 365 -8.75 4.11 20.78
CA ARG A 365 -7.53 4.91 21.00
C ARG A 365 -7.71 6.37 20.62
N LEU A 366 -8.31 6.63 19.45
CA LEU A 366 -8.58 8.00 19.00
C LEU A 366 -9.51 8.76 19.97
N LYS A 367 -10.50 8.09 20.57
CA LYS A 367 -11.38 8.71 21.57
C LYS A 367 -10.64 9.02 22.87
N ASP A 368 -9.80 8.10 23.32
CA ASP A 368 -9.04 8.26 24.58
C ASP A 368 -8.06 9.43 24.48
N THR A 369 -7.37 9.60 23.34
CA THR A 369 -6.48 10.76 23.10
C THR A 369 -7.24 12.08 23.19
N ASN A 370 -8.46 12.14 22.64
CA ASN A 370 -9.31 13.35 22.63
C ASN A 370 -9.89 13.70 24.02
N THR A 371 -10.05 12.72 24.92
CA THR A 371 -10.52 12.98 26.29
C THR A 371 -9.44 13.56 27.20
N ILE A 372 -8.16 13.30 26.90
CA ILE A 372 -7.02 13.82 27.69
C ILE A 372 -6.62 15.24 27.23
N SER A 373 -7.02 15.66 26.02
CA SER A 373 -6.75 16.99 25.45
C SER A 373 -7.84 18.03 25.68
N SER A 374 -8.91 17.69 26.43
CA SER A 374 -9.95 18.65 26.86
C SER A 374 -9.58 19.22 28.24
N PRO A 375 -9.38 20.54 28.39
CA PRO A 375 -9.05 21.16 29.67
C PRO A 375 -10.16 21.06 30.72
#